data_AF-A0A7S3ZGG0-F1
#
_entry.id   AF-A0A7S3ZGG0-F1
#
_cell.length_a   1.000
_cell.length_b   1.000
_cell.length_c   1.000
_cell.angle_alpha   90.00
_cell.angle_beta   90.00
_cell.angle_gamma   90.00
#
_symmetry.space_group_name_H-M   'P 1'
#
loop_
_entity.id
_entity.type
_entity.pdbx_description
1 polymer ?
#
loop_
_entity_poly.entity_id
_entity_poly.type
_entity_poly.pdbx_seq_one_letter_code
_entity_poly.pdbx_strand_id
1 'polypeptide(L)'
;FQFDMWGVKPTGRYDWEALRAEIKEHGVRNSLLLAPMPTASTSQILGNNECFEPYTSNIYIRRTLAGEFVVVNPWLLKDLIKRKLWTAKIKNQLIAANGSIQNIREIPREIRDL
;
A
#
# COMPACT_ATOMS: atom_id res chain seq x y z
N PHE A 1 -26.53 4.58 -7.81
CA PHE A 1 -25.13 4.16 -7.53
C PHE A 1 -24.90 4.04 -6.04
N GLN A 2 -23.82 3.38 -5.61
CA GLN A 2 -23.51 3.18 -4.19
C GLN A 2 -23.41 4.50 -3.41
N PHE A 3 -22.79 5.53 -4.00
CA PHE A 3 -22.64 6.84 -3.34
C PHE A 3 -23.98 7.58 -3.14
N ASP A 4 -24.98 7.34 -3.99
CA ASP A 4 -26.33 7.92 -3.81
C ASP A 4 -26.96 7.36 -2.52
N MET A 5 -26.77 6.07 -2.23
CA MET A 5 -27.27 5.41 -1.01
C MET A 5 -26.59 5.91 0.27
N TRP A 6 -25.38 6.48 0.14
CA TRP A 6 -24.63 7.05 1.26
C TRP A 6 -24.81 8.57 1.38
N GLY A 7 -25.58 9.20 0.48
CA GLY A 7 -25.74 10.66 0.44
C GLY A 7 -24.45 11.41 0.09
N VAL A 8 -23.50 10.76 -0.59
CA VAL A 8 -22.19 11.33 -0.93
C VAL A 8 -22.19 11.83 -2.38
N LYS A 9 -21.76 13.07 -2.59
CA LYS A 9 -21.49 13.59 -3.93
C LYS A 9 -20.10 13.12 -4.40
N PRO A 10 -19.98 12.41 -5.53
CA PRO A 10 -18.69 11.96 -6.02
C PRO A 10 -17.83 13.15 -6.48
N THR A 11 -16.51 12.92 -6.59
CA THR A 11 -15.61 13.89 -7.19
C THR A 11 -15.91 14.06 -8.69
N GLY A 12 -15.56 15.21 -9.26
CA GLY A 12 -15.78 15.51 -10.68
C GLY A 12 -14.83 14.80 -11.65
N ARG A 13 -14.15 13.72 -11.23
CA ARG A 13 -13.20 12.98 -12.07
C ARG A 13 -13.87 12.25 -13.24
N TYR A 14 -15.14 11.87 -13.07
CA TYR A 14 -15.91 11.09 -14.04
C TYR A 14 -17.28 11.72 -14.28
N ASP A 15 -17.82 11.57 -15.51
CA ASP A 15 -19.18 11.98 -15.85
C ASP A 15 -20.19 10.90 -15.44
N TRP A 16 -20.68 11.03 -14.21
CA TRP A 16 -21.66 10.10 -13.64
C TRP A 16 -23.05 10.24 -14.25
N GLU A 17 -23.40 11.38 -14.85
CA GLU A 17 -24.72 11.59 -15.43
C GLU A 17 -24.84 10.93 -16.79
N ALA A 18 -23.79 11.01 -17.62
CA ALA A 18 -23.69 10.22 -18.84
C ALA A 18 -23.80 8.71 -18.55
N LEU A 19 -23.02 8.20 -17.58
CA LEU A 19 -23.08 6.79 -17.19
C LEU A 19 -24.46 6.39 -16.64
N ARG A 20 -25.13 7.28 -15.90
CA ARG A 20 -26.49 7.04 -15.40
C ARG A 20 -27.50 6.90 -16.53
N ALA A 21 -27.35 7.70 -17.60
CA ALA A 21 -28.20 7.61 -18.78
C ALA A 21 -28.03 6.27 -19.49
N GLU A 22 -26.79 5.83 -19.73
CA GLU A 22 -26.50 4.53 -20.35
C GLU A 22 -27.04 3.36 -19.52
N ILE A 23 -26.86 3.39 -18.19
CA ILE A 23 -27.38 2.33 -17.30
C ILE A 23 -28.91 2.29 -17.32
N LYS A 24 -29.59 3.42 -17.47
CA LYS A 24 -31.06 3.44 -17.61
C LYS A 24 -31.53 2.83 -18.93
N GLU A 25 -30.78 3.02 -20.00
CA GLU A 25 -31.12 2.51 -21.33
C GLU A 25 -30.81 1.01 -21.48
N HIS A 26 -29.61 0.59 -21.06
CA HIS A 26 -29.08 -0.74 -21.32
C HIS A 26 -29.08 -1.65 -20.09
N GLY A 27 -29.28 -1.10 -18.89
CA GLY A 27 -29.14 -1.83 -17.64
C GLY A 27 -27.69 -2.17 -17.30
N VAL A 28 -27.52 -3.07 -16.34
CA VAL A 28 -26.22 -3.64 -15.96
C VAL A 28 -26.32 -5.16 -15.91
N ARG A 29 -25.23 -5.85 -16.25
CA ARG A 29 -25.20 -7.32 -16.26
C ARG A 29 -25.12 -7.93 -14.87
N ASN A 30 -24.42 -7.26 -13.94
CA ASN A 30 -24.12 -7.77 -12.60
C ASN A 30 -24.83 -6.93 -11.55
N SER A 31 -25.37 -7.58 -10.52
CA SER A 31 -26.05 -6.91 -9.41
C SER A 31 -25.08 -6.17 -8.47
N LEU A 32 -23.87 -6.70 -8.28
CA LEU A 32 -22.80 -6.14 -7.46
C LEU A 32 -21.46 -6.29 -8.19
N LEU A 33 -20.55 -5.32 -8.01
CA LEU A 33 -19.31 -5.22 -8.78
C LEU A 33 -18.04 -5.09 -7.93
N LEU A 34 -18.10 -4.51 -6.73
CA LEU A 34 -16.92 -4.16 -5.95
C LEU A 34 -16.98 -4.79 -4.55
N ALA A 35 -15.94 -5.56 -4.21
CA ALA A 35 -15.71 -6.09 -2.87
C ALA A 35 -14.20 -6.31 -2.68
N PRO A 36 -13.47 -5.36 -2.06
CA PRO A 36 -12.06 -5.54 -1.75
C PRO A 36 -11.87 -6.73 -0.79
N MET A 37 -11.07 -7.72 -1.20
CA MET A 37 -10.77 -8.93 -0.43
C MET A 37 -9.33 -8.91 0.11
N PRO A 38 -8.99 -9.74 1.11
CA PRO A 38 -7.60 -9.99 1.47
C PRO A 38 -6.82 -10.53 0.26
N THR A 39 -5.66 -9.94 -0.02
CA THR A 39 -4.83 -10.28 -1.18
C THR A 39 -3.51 -10.92 -0.80
N ALA A 40 -3.37 -11.48 0.41
CA ALA A 40 -2.14 -12.04 0.95
C ALA A 40 -1.25 -12.78 -0.08
N SER A 41 -1.76 -13.81 -0.75
CA SER A 41 -0.95 -14.60 -1.70
C SER A 41 -0.65 -13.86 -3.01
N THR A 42 -1.64 -13.18 -3.60
CA THR A 42 -1.50 -12.52 -4.90
C THR A 42 -0.65 -11.25 -4.82
N SER A 43 -0.80 -10.46 -3.75
CA SER A 43 0.04 -9.30 -3.47
C SER A 43 1.50 -9.70 -3.26
N GLN A 44 1.76 -10.82 -2.56
CA GLN A 44 3.10 -11.37 -2.40
C GLN A 44 3.73 -11.79 -3.74
N ILE A 45 2.97 -12.43 -4.64
CA ILE A 45 3.45 -12.79 -5.98
C ILE A 45 3.82 -11.54 -6.78
N LEU A 46 3.02 -10.48 -6.69
CA LEU A 46 3.25 -9.21 -7.40
C LEU A 46 4.23 -8.27 -6.70
N GLY A 47 4.67 -8.58 -5.47
CA GLY A 47 5.53 -7.72 -4.67
C GLY A 47 4.84 -6.44 -4.16
N ASN A 48 3.52 -6.45 -4.02
CA ASN A 48 2.72 -5.33 -3.52
C ASN A 48 2.39 -5.51 -2.03
N ASN A 49 1.93 -4.42 -1.39
CA ASN A 49 1.31 -4.52 -0.06
C ASN A 49 -0.07 -5.18 -0.15
N GLU A 50 -0.58 -5.63 1.00
CA GLU A 50 -1.88 -6.25 1.08
C GLU A 50 -3.01 -5.23 0.92
N CYS A 51 -3.87 -5.46 -0.09
CA CYS A 51 -5.11 -4.74 -0.33
C CYS A 51 -4.99 -3.21 -0.16
N PHE A 52 -5.87 -2.61 0.63
CA PHE A 52 -5.84 -1.19 1.00
C PHE A 52 -5.16 -0.96 2.36
N GLU A 53 -4.47 -1.97 2.91
CA GLU A 53 -3.83 -1.86 4.21
C GLU A 53 -2.58 -0.96 4.12
N PRO A 54 -2.26 -0.19 5.19
CA PRO A 54 -0.97 0.46 5.29
C PRO A 54 0.14 -0.60 5.47
N TYR A 55 1.39 -0.22 5.19
CA TYR A 55 2.54 -1.06 5.52
C TYR A 55 2.61 -1.25 7.04
N THR A 56 2.40 -2.48 7.49
CA THR A 56 2.44 -2.82 8.93
C THR A 56 3.84 -2.69 9.52
N SER A 57 4.87 -2.95 8.71
CA SER A 57 6.27 -2.72 9.07
C SER A 57 7.11 -2.46 7.83
N ASN A 58 8.16 -1.64 7.97
CA ASN A 58 9.16 -1.50 6.92
C ASN A 58 10.16 -2.67 6.89
N ILE A 59 10.00 -3.66 7.78
CA ILE A 59 10.84 -4.85 7.80
C ILE A 59 9.97 -6.09 8.03
N TYR A 60 10.14 -7.11 7.21
CA TYR A 60 9.45 -8.38 7.38
C TYR A 60 10.39 -9.55 7.11
N ILE A 61 10.15 -10.66 7.79
CA ILE A 61 10.94 -11.86 7.67
C ILE A 61 10.26 -12.78 6.66
N ARG A 62 10.93 -13.05 5.56
CA ARG A 62 10.52 -14.03 4.56
C ARG A 62 11.21 -15.35 4.84
N ARG A 63 10.43 -16.36 5.25
CA ARG A 63 10.92 -17.73 5.42
C ARG A 63 10.90 -18.47 4.08
N THR A 64 12.02 -19.08 3.72
CA THR A 64 12.15 -19.93 2.53
C THR A 64 12.85 -21.24 2.91
N LEU A 65 12.87 -22.22 2.00
CA LEU A 65 13.63 -23.47 2.21
C LEU A 65 15.13 -23.23 2.41
N ALA A 66 15.67 -22.11 1.93
CA ALA A 66 17.06 -21.71 2.08
C ALA A 66 17.35 -20.92 3.37
N GLY A 67 16.36 -20.69 4.23
CA GLY A 67 16.48 -19.95 5.48
C GLY A 67 15.56 -18.74 5.60
N GLU A 68 15.80 -17.91 6.62
CA GLU A 68 15.06 -16.69 6.90
C GLU A 68 15.76 -15.47 6.28
N PHE A 69 15.03 -14.73 5.44
CA PHE A 69 15.53 -13.52 4.79
C PHE A 69 14.80 -12.31 5.33
N VAL A 70 15.57 -11.35 5.86
CA VAL A 70 15.03 -10.06 6.29
C VAL A 70 14.85 -9.17 5.06
N VAL A 71 13.60 -8.87 4.72
CA VAL A 71 13.23 -8.01 3.60
C VAL A 71 12.81 -6.65 4.14
N VAL A 72 13.37 -5.58 3.56
CA VAL A 72 13.04 -4.20 3.89
C VAL A 72 12.05 -3.69 2.84
N ASN A 73 11.13 -2.81 3.24
CA ASN A 73 10.22 -2.13 2.34
C ASN A 73 11.02 -1.53 1.15
N PRO A 74 10.75 -1.97 -0.09
CA PRO A 74 11.55 -1.58 -1.25
C PRO A 74 11.51 -0.07 -1.51
N TRP A 75 10.40 0.59 -1.15
CA TRP A 75 10.24 2.04 -1.30
C TRP A 75 11.16 2.80 -0.34
N LEU A 76 11.13 2.45 0.94
CA LEU A 76 12.01 3.03 1.95
C LEU A 76 13.49 2.78 1.59
N LEU A 77 13.83 1.56 1.18
CA LEU A 77 15.20 1.23 0.79
C LEU A 77 15.69 2.10 -0.37
N LYS A 78 14.85 2.28 -1.40
CA LYS A 78 15.15 3.13 -2.54
C LYS A 78 15.38 4.59 -2.12
N ASP A 79 14.56 5.11 -1.22
CA ASP A 79 14.68 6.48 -0.71
C ASP A 79 15.94 6.70 0.13
N LEU A 80 16.31 5.73 0.96
CA LEU A 80 17.52 5.77 1.77
C LEU A 80 18.78 5.64 0.89
N ILE A 81 18.77 4.79 -0.14
CA ILE A 81 19.89 4.67 -1.10
C ILE A 81 20.05 5.96 -1.90
N LYS A 82 18.96 6.54 -2.41
CA LYS A 82 19.01 7.79 -3.19
C LYS A 82 19.65 8.94 -2.39
N ARG A 83 19.43 8.97 -1.07
CA ARG A 83 19.99 9.97 -0.15
C ARG A 83 21.34 9.56 0.45
N LYS A 84 21.91 8.42 0.05
CA LYS A 84 23.16 7.85 0.60
C LYS A 84 23.12 7.63 2.12
N LEU A 85 21.93 7.39 2.66
CA LEU A 85 21.70 7.12 4.09
C LEU A 85 21.70 5.62 4.40
N TRP A 86 21.58 4.76 3.39
CA TRP A 86 21.57 3.32 3.60
C TRP A 86 22.93 2.81 4.06
N THR A 87 23.04 2.44 5.33
CA THR A 87 24.26 1.90 5.96
C THR A 87 23.91 0.70 6.84
N ALA A 88 24.91 -0.12 7.18
CA ALA A 88 24.74 -1.25 8.10
C ALA A 88 24.19 -0.79 9.48
N LYS A 89 24.58 0.40 9.94
CA LYS A 89 24.07 1.01 11.17
C LYS A 89 22.56 1.24 11.10
N ILE A 90 22.10 1.86 10.00
CA ILE A 90 20.66 2.14 9.79
C ILE A 90 19.86 0.85 9.67
N LYS A 91 20.39 -0.17 8.98
CA LYS A 91 19.77 -1.49 8.92
C LYS A 91 19.57 -2.08 10.31
N ASN A 92 20.60 -2.04 11.16
CA ASN A 92 20.52 -2.57 12.52
C ASN A 92 19.56 -1.76 13.41
N GLN A 93 19.53 -0.43 13.27
CA GLN A 93 18.57 0.43 13.97
C GLN A 93 17.13 0.14 13.52
N LEU A 94 16.91 -0.13 12.23
CA LEU A 94 15.59 -0.48 11.69
C LEU A 94 15.11 -1.82 12.25
N ILE A 95 16.00 -2.82 12.33
CA ILE A 95 15.70 -4.11 12.97
C ILE A 95 15.37 -3.91 14.45
N ALA A 96 16.19 -3.15 15.18
CA ALA A 96 15.99 -2.87 16.61
C ALA A 96 14.69 -2.10 16.88
N ALA A 97 14.24 -1.27 15.93
CA ALA A 97 12.99 -0.53 15.99
C ALA A 97 11.78 -1.29 15.40
N ASN A 98 11.90 -2.60 15.16
CA ASN A 98 10.86 -3.45 14.55
C ASN A 98 10.28 -2.88 13.24
N GLY A 99 11.13 -2.23 12.43
CA GLY A 99 10.76 -1.61 11.17
C GLY A 99 10.17 -0.21 11.26
N SER A 100 10.12 0.39 12.46
CA SER A 100 9.79 1.81 12.61
C SER A 100 11.00 2.69 12.28
N ILE A 101 10.79 3.71 11.45
CA ILE A 101 11.80 4.73 11.12
C ILE A 101 11.69 5.99 11.99
N GLN A 102 10.64 6.10 12.81
CA GLN A 102 10.31 7.35 13.53
C GLN A 102 11.42 7.82 14.47
N ASN A 103 12.08 6.85 15.13
CA ASN A 103 13.10 7.11 16.16
C ASN A 103 14.53 7.17 15.61
N ILE A 104 14.73 6.99 14.30
CA ILE A 104 16.05 7.01 13.67
C ILE A 104 16.38 8.45 13.26
N ARG A 105 17.21 9.15 14.05
CA ARG A 105 17.52 10.58 13.87
C ARG A 105 18.23 10.88 12.56
N GLU A 106 18.99 9.92 12.05
CA GLU A 106 19.70 10.00 10.77
C GLU A 106 18.74 10.01 9.57
N ILE A 107 17.47 9.60 9.73
CA ILE A 107 16.46 9.62 8.68
C ILE A 107 15.74 10.98 8.71
N PRO A 108 15.76 11.75 7.60
CA PRO A 108 15.07 13.03 7.48
C PRO A 108 13.59 12.91 7.84
N ARG A 109 13.05 13.98 8.44
CA ARG A 109 11.64 14.02 8.84
C ARG A 109 10.69 13.81 7.66
N GLU A 110 11.04 14.33 6.48
CA GLU A 110 10.28 14.14 5.24
C GLU A 110 10.04 12.66 4.89
N ILE A 111 10.96 11.75 5.22
CA ILE A 111 10.78 10.31 4.96
C ILE A 111 9.95 9.65 6.06
N ARG A 112 10.02 10.19 7.28
CA ARG A 112 9.28 9.68 8.44
C ARG A 112 7.79 10.07 8.39
N ASP A 113 7.46 11.17 7.73
CA ASP A 113 6.08 11.67 7.64
C ASP A 113 5.30 11.09 6.43
N LEU A 114 5.94 10.25 5.60
CA LEU A 114 5.33 9.51 4.48
C LEU A 114 4.70 8.20 4.95
#